data_AF-A0A1A7RCZ1-F1
#
_entry.id   AF-A0A1A7RCZ1-F1
#
_cell.length_a   1.000
_cell.length_b   1.000
_cell.length_c   1.000
_cell.angle_alpha   90.00
_cell.angle_beta   90.00
_cell.angle_gamma   90.00
#
_symmetry.space_group_name_H-M   'P 1'
#
loop_
_entity.id
_entity.type
_entity.pdbx_description
1 polymer ?
#
loop_
_entity_poly.entity_id
_entity_poly.type
_entity_poly.pdbx_seq_one_letter_code
_entity_poly.pdbx_strand_id
1 'polypeptide(L)'
;MIAGLLESDQGRIYINEQEQSASNDEYKKLVAYVPDKSPVYDFIQGAEFLNLICSIRKLSADAYCKFISWFKLEEYLDIPFAQMSFGTTKKFLLIAAWGNLNGFKASF
;
A
#
# COMPACT_ATOMS: atom_id res chain seq x y z
N MET A 1 13.31 -1.44 10.44
CA MET A 1 12.99 -1.12 11.85
C MET A 1 11.62 -0.46 11.94
N ILE A 2 11.44 0.83 11.64
CA ILE A 2 10.13 1.52 11.79
C ILE A 2 9.00 0.87 10.97
N ALA A 3 9.27 0.35 9.77
CA ALA A 3 8.24 -0.34 8.98
C ALA A 3 7.76 -1.69 9.59
N GLY A 4 8.33 -2.15 10.71
CA GLY A 4 8.02 -3.44 11.32
C GLY A 4 8.64 -4.66 10.63
N LEU A 5 9.55 -4.45 9.67
CA LEU A 5 10.21 -5.51 8.88
C LEU A 5 11.50 -6.06 9.52
N LEU A 6 12.10 -5.31 10.45
CA LEU A 6 13.35 -5.68 11.12
C LEU A 6 13.19 -5.34 12.60
N GLU A 7 13.58 -6.28 13.47
CA GLU A 7 13.63 -6.07 14.91
C GLU A 7 14.73 -5.07 15.29
N SER A 8 14.58 -4.46 16.47
CA SER A 8 15.60 -3.57 17.03
C SER A 8 16.58 -4.35 17.89
N ASP A 9 17.89 -4.15 17.67
CA ASP A 9 18.91 -4.76 18.53
C ASP A 9 18.89 -4.19 19.95
N GLN A 10 18.59 -2.89 20.09
CA GLN A 10 18.37 -2.21 21.36
C GLN A 10 17.31 -1.10 21.24
N GLY A 11 16.68 -0.75 22.36
CA GLY A 11 15.59 0.23 22.40
C GLY A 11 14.27 -0.32 21.85
N ARG A 12 13.23 0.52 21.89
CA ARG A 12 11.86 0.15 21.46
C ARG A 12 11.27 1.28 20.64
N ILE A 13 10.53 0.93 19.59
CA ILE A 13 9.83 1.89 18.72
C ILE A 13 8.34 1.78 18.99
N TYR A 14 7.68 2.92 19.20
CA TYR A 14 6.24 2.98 19.41
C TYR A 14 5.59 3.89 18.37
N ILE A 15 4.48 3.45 17.77
CA ILE A 15 3.59 4.28 16.93
C ILE A 15 2.18 4.12 17.47
N ASN A 16 1.52 5.23 17.80
CA ASN A 16 0.20 5.23 18.47
C ASN A 16 0.15 4.24 19.64
N GLU A 17 1.14 4.30 20.53
CA GLU A 17 1.28 3.43 21.71
C GLU A 17 1.49 1.94 21.42
N GLN A 18 1.49 1.52 20.15
CA GLN A 18 1.81 0.15 19.75
C GLN A 18 3.31 -0.02 19.59
N GLU A 19 3.86 -1.00 20.28
CA GLU A 19 5.27 -1.39 20.14
C GLU A 19 5.49 -2.09 18.80
N GLN A 20 6.55 -1.69 18.10
CA GLN A 20 7.02 -2.36 16.91
C GLN A 20 7.56 -3.74 17.28
N SER A 21 6.93 -4.78 16.74
CA SER A 21 7.40 -6.17 16.83
C SER A 21 6.89 -6.96 15.62
N ALA A 22 7.67 -7.93 15.15
CA ALA A 22 7.32 -8.79 14.03
C ALA A 22 6.01 -9.58 14.25
N SER A 23 5.63 -9.83 15.51
CA SER A 23 4.39 -10.52 15.88
C SER A 23 3.25 -9.56 16.27
N ASN A 24 3.47 -8.24 16.29
CA ASN A 24 2.41 -7.28 16.63
C ASN A 24 1.59 -6.90 15.38
N ASP A 25 0.46 -7.57 15.20
CA ASP A 25 -0.44 -7.30 14.09
C ASP A 25 -1.14 -5.94 14.18
N GLU A 26 -1.34 -5.39 15.39
CA GLU A 26 -1.90 -4.05 15.57
C GLU A 26 -0.94 -2.98 15.06
N TYR A 27 0.36 -3.12 15.32
CA TYR A 27 1.39 -2.24 14.76
C TYR A 27 1.39 -2.26 13.22
N LYS A 28 1.30 -3.46 12.61
CA LYS A 28 1.28 -3.62 11.14
C LYS A 28 0.05 -2.99 10.49
N LYS A 29 -1.04 -2.81 11.22
CA LYS A 29 -2.24 -2.09 10.74
C LYS A 29 -2.07 -0.57 10.76
N LEU A 30 -1.11 -0.04 11.51
CA LEU A 30 -0.86 1.40 11.65
C LEU A 30 0.11 1.96 10.62
N VAL A 31 0.93 1.10 10.00
CA VAL A 31 2.01 1.51 9.11
C VAL A 31 1.77 0.97 7.71
N ALA A 32 1.88 1.86 6.72
CA ALA A 32 1.98 1.51 5.32
C ALA A 32 3.42 1.78 4.84
N TYR A 33 4.01 0.85 4.10
CA TYR A 33 5.36 0.98 3.58
C TYR A 33 5.39 0.68 2.08
N VAL A 34 6.02 1.57 1.32
CA VAL A 34 6.32 1.37 -0.11
C VAL A 34 7.84 1.43 -0.27
N PRO A 35 8.50 0.33 -0.64
CA PRO A 35 9.93 0.33 -0.89
C PRO A 35 10.26 1.11 -2.17
N ASP A 36 11.46 1.68 -2.23
CA ASP A 36 11.90 2.41 -3.44
C ASP A 36 12.00 1.48 -4.67
N LYS A 37 12.39 0.22 -4.44
CA LYS A 37 12.29 -0.86 -5.41
C LYS A 37 11.18 -1.81 -4.97
N SER A 38 10.02 -1.72 -5.64
CA SER A 38 8.94 -2.69 -5.50
C SER A 38 8.86 -3.50 -6.79
N PRO A 39 9.23 -4.78 -6.80
CA PRO A 39 9.07 -5.61 -7.99
C PRO A 39 7.57 -5.86 -8.20
N VAL A 40 6.97 -5.09 -9.10
CA VAL A 40 5.64 -5.39 -9.65
C VAL A 40 5.87 -6.23 -10.90
N TYR A 41 4.99 -7.19 -11.15
CA TYR A 41 5.04 -7.98 -12.37
C TYR A 41 4.79 -7.08 -13.58
N ASP A 42 5.76 -6.96 -14.49
CA ASP A 42 5.68 -6.10 -15.67
C ASP A 42 4.42 -6.31 -16.52
N PHE A 43 3.93 -7.55 -16.58
CA PHE A 43 2.78 -7.94 -17.39
C PHE A 43 1.42 -7.63 -16.74
N ILE A 44 1.37 -7.35 -15.42
CA ILE A 44 0.10 -7.15 -14.72
C ILE A 44 -0.51 -5.80 -15.11
N GLN A 45 -1.82 -5.75 -15.28
CA GLN A 45 -2.54 -4.50 -15.49
C GLN A 45 -2.83 -3.78 -14.16
N GLY A 46 -3.09 -2.47 -14.23
CA GLY A 46 -3.44 -1.65 -13.06
C GLY A 46 -4.59 -2.21 -12.22
N ALA A 47 -5.69 -2.61 -12.87
CA ALA A 47 -6.85 -3.19 -12.21
C ALA A 47 -6.55 -4.57 -11.59
N GLU A 48 -5.83 -5.43 -12.31
CA GLU A 48 -5.42 -6.75 -11.82
C GLU A 48 -4.52 -6.64 -10.58
N PHE A 49 -3.59 -5.68 -10.58
CA PHE A 49 -2.76 -5.40 -9.42
C PHE A 49 -3.59 -4.98 -8.21
N LEU A 50 -4.52 -4.02 -8.36
CA LEU A 50 -5.36 -3.59 -7.23
C LEU A 50 -6.27 -4.71 -6.73
N ASN A 51 -6.83 -5.51 -7.63
CA ASN A 51 -7.64 -6.68 -7.28
C ASN A 51 -6.83 -7.73 -6.52
N LEU A 52 -5.58 -7.99 -6.94
CA LEU A 52 -4.66 -8.86 -6.23
C LEU A 52 -4.43 -8.36 -4.80
N ILE A 53 -4.15 -7.06 -4.62
CA ILE A 53 -3.94 -6.48 -3.29
C ILE A 53 -5.22 -6.59 -2.44
N CYS A 54 -6.40 -6.31 -2.99
CA CYS A 54 -7.67 -6.49 -2.29
C CYS A 54 -7.86 -7.95 -1.82
N SER A 55 -7.52 -8.93 -2.66
CA SER A 55 -7.64 -10.35 -2.31
C SER A 55 -6.71 -10.75 -1.16
N ILE A 56 -5.45 -10.30 -1.19
CA ILE A 56 -4.45 -10.60 -0.15
C ILE A 56 -4.82 -9.94 1.17
N ARG A 57 -5.29 -8.69 1.12
CA ARG A 57 -5.59 -7.87 2.31
C ARG A 57 -7.03 -7.99 2.79
N LYS A 58 -7.87 -8.79 2.11
CA LYS A 58 -9.31 -8.97 2.39
C LYS A 58 -10.07 -7.62 2.42
N LEU A 59 -9.80 -6.76 1.44
CA LEU A 59 -10.46 -5.47 1.27
C LEU A 59 -11.66 -5.58 0.32
N SER A 60 -12.58 -4.63 0.38
CA SER A 60 -13.65 -4.52 -0.62
C SER A 60 -13.08 -4.14 -1.99
N ALA A 61 -13.79 -4.52 -3.07
CA ALA A 61 -13.41 -4.14 -4.43
C ALA A 61 -13.32 -2.61 -4.60
N ASP A 62 -14.13 -1.87 -3.84
CA ASP A 62 -14.26 -0.42 -3.94
C ASP A 62 -13.21 0.35 -3.12
N ALA A 63 -12.32 -0.37 -2.41
CA ALA A 63 -11.37 0.21 -1.45
C ALA A 63 -10.48 1.30 -2.06
N TYR A 64 -10.23 1.22 -3.37
CA TYR A 64 -9.33 2.14 -4.07
C TYR A 64 -10.03 3.17 -4.97
N CYS A 65 -11.36 3.14 -5.12
CA CYS A 65 -12.07 4.01 -6.08
C CYS A 65 -11.76 5.51 -5.88
N LYS A 66 -11.74 5.99 -4.62
CA LYS A 66 -11.39 7.38 -4.30
C LYS A 66 -9.95 7.71 -4.68
N PHE A 67 -9.02 6.80 -4.40
CA PHE A 67 -7.60 6.99 -4.67
C PHE A 67 -7.30 6.94 -6.17
N ILE A 68 -7.93 6.02 -6.91
CA ILE A 68 -7.83 5.95 -8.37
C ILE A 68 -8.15 7.33 -8.96
N SER A 69 -9.24 7.95 -8.50
CA SER A 69 -9.64 9.27 -8.98
C SER A 69 -8.70 10.40 -8.55
N TRP A 70 -8.31 10.45 -7.28
CA TRP A 70 -7.40 11.49 -6.81
C TRP A 70 -6.02 11.45 -7.49
N PHE A 71 -5.54 10.26 -7.83
CA PHE A 71 -4.25 10.08 -8.48
C PHE A 71 -4.32 10.06 -10.01
N LYS A 72 -5.52 10.16 -10.59
CA LYS A 72 -5.82 10.09 -12.03
C LYS A 72 -5.30 8.80 -12.65
N LEU A 73 -5.76 7.66 -12.12
CA LEU A 73 -5.31 6.32 -12.52
C LEU A 73 -6.32 5.58 -13.39
N GLU A 74 -7.50 6.15 -13.66
CA GLU A 74 -8.57 5.55 -14.44
C GLU A 74 -8.09 5.09 -15.83
N GLU A 75 -7.33 5.94 -16.52
CA GLU A 75 -6.81 5.66 -17.87
C GLU A 75 -5.70 4.59 -17.89
N TYR A 76 -5.21 4.18 -16.72
CA TYR A 76 -4.13 3.21 -16.58
C TYR A 76 -4.59 1.86 -16.02
N LEU A 77 -5.89 1.67 -15.78
CA LEU A 77 -6.43 0.43 -15.20
C LEU A 77 -6.19 -0.79 -16.11
N ASP A 78 -6.33 -0.63 -17.42
CA ASP A 78 -6.14 -1.72 -18.40
C ASP A 78 -4.73 -1.74 -19.01
N ILE A 79 -3.82 -0.90 -18.50
CA ILE A 79 -2.46 -0.76 -19.02
C ILE A 79 -1.52 -1.67 -18.22
N PRO A 80 -0.66 -2.48 -18.87
CA PRO A 80 0.37 -3.24 -18.17
C PRO A 80 1.41 -2.33 -17.50
N PHE A 81 1.91 -2.69 -16.32
CA PHE A 81 2.92 -1.92 -15.59
C PHE A 81 4.18 -1.65 -16.42
N ALA A 82 4.58 -2.56 -17.30
CA ALA A 82 5.70 -2.38 -18.24
C ALA A 82 5.57 -1.13 -19.14
N GLN A 83 4.35 -0.69 -19.41
CA GLN A 83 4.05 0.44 -20.30
C GLN A 83 3.79 1.73 -19.51
N MET A 84 3.72 1.65 -18.19
CA MET A 84 3.48 2.81 -17.33
C MET A 84 4.77 3.61 -17.10
N SER A 85 4.62 4.91 -16.92
CA SER A 85 5.73 5.73 -16.41
C SER A 85 6.10 5.29 -15.00
N PHE A 86 7.37 5.48 -14.61
CA PHE A 86 7.81 5.22 -13.24
C PHE A 86 6.96 5.93 -12.18
N GLY A 87 6.51 7.15 -12.47
CA GLY A 87 5.61 7.91 -11.60
C GLY A 87 4.23 7.27 -11.46
N THR A 88 3.65 6.81 -12.56
CA THR A 88 2.36 6.09 -12.57
C THR A 88 2.45 4.79 -11.76
N THR A 89 3.50 4.00 -11.97
CA THR A 89 3.80 2.80 -11.17
C THR A 89 3.90 3.13 -9.68
N LYS A 90 4.62 4.20 -9.32
CA LYS A 90 4.72 4.66 -7.92
C LYS A 90 3.38 5.07 -7.32
N LYS A 91 2.48 5.70 -8.09
CA LYS A 91 1.12 6.03 -7.62
C LYS A 91 0.32 4.77 -7.31
N PHE A 92 0.35 3.75 -8.18
CA PHE A 92 -0.33 2.47 -7.90
C PHE A 92 0.19 1.81 -6.62
N LEU A 93 1.51 1.76 -6.44
CA LEU A 93 2.13 1.22 -5.23
C LEU A 93 1.72 1.99 -3.97
N LEU A 94 1.65 3.31 -4.06
CA LEU A 94 1.24 4.18 -2.96
C LEU A 94 -0.20 3.92 -2.52
N ILE A 95 -1.14 3.87 -3.48
CA ILE A 95 -2.55 3.65 -3.15
C ILE A 95 -2.76 2.23 -2.61
N ALA A 96 -2.07 1.23 -3.15
CA ALA A 96 -2.13 -0.15 -2.68
C ALA A 96 -1.73 -0.30 -1.21
N ALA A 97 -0.69 0.43 -0.78
CA ALA A 97 -0.23 0.42 0.61
C ALA A 97 -1.27 1.00 1.59
N TRP A 98 -2.15 1.89 1.11
CA TRP A 98 -3.09 2.64 1.96
C TRP A 98 -4.38 1.89 2.31
N GLY A 99 -4.74 0.84 1.55
CA GLY A 99 -6.08 0.23 1.61
C GLY A 99 -6.51 -0.36 2.96
N ASN A 100 -5.59 -0.52 3.93
CA ASN A 100 -5.88 -1.13 5.24
C ASN A 100 -5.78 -0.15 6.43
N LEU A 101 -5.52 1.13 6.17
CA LEU A 101 -5.44 2.13 7.23
C LEU A 101 -6.86 2.54 7.63
N ASN A 102 -7.47 1.79 8.56
CA ASN A 102 -8.80 2.03 9.15
C ASN A 102 -8.97 3.40 9.87
N GLY A 103 -7.98 4.30 9.79
CA GLY A 103 -7.94 5.57 10.52
C GLY A 103 -7.91 6.83 9.66
N PHE A 104 -7.82 6.76 8.33
CA PHE A 104 -7.75 7.98 7.52
C PHE A 104 -9.14 8.56 7.22
N LYS A 105 -9.71 9.29 8.19
CA LYS A 105 -10.75 10.29 7.90
C LYS A 105 -10.08 11.51 7.28
N ALA A 106 -9.97 11.50 5.95
CA ALA A 106 -9.66 12.72 5.21
C ALA A 106 -10.80 13.73 5.46
N SER A 107 -10.57 14.65 6.38
CA SER A 107 -11.46 15.80 6.60
C SER A 107 -10.90 16.90 5.71
N PHE A 108 -11.53 17.09 4.55
CA PHE A 108 -11.37 18.28 3.73
C PHE A 108 -12.61 19.14 3.88
#